data_AF-X0Y6Q8-F1
#
_entry.id   AF-X0Y6Q8-F1
#
_cell.length_a   1.000
_cell.length_b   1.000
_cell.length_c   1.000
_cell.angle_alpha   90.00
_cell.angle_beta   90.00
_cell.angle_gamma   90.00
#
_symmetry.space_group_name_H-M   'P 1'
#
loop_
_entity.id
_entity.type
_entity.pdbx_description
1 polymer ?
#
loop_
_entity_poly.entity_id
_entity_poly.type
_entity_poly.pdbx_seq_one_letter_code
_entity_poly.pdbx_strand_id
1 'polypeptide(L)'
;SKERPLARVIFALGIRHVGSETAEILARRFDSLDKLANASREKLMEIDAIGPKIADSLIAFFREAENQKIIARLRKAGVRLEEKAKTENLPLAGLEFVITGRLEAFSRQEAETRIKELGGTAKDNVTRKTAYLVVGADP
;
A
#
# COMPACT_ATOMS: atom_id res chain seq x y z
N SER A 1 -1.72 -13.74 -18.39
CA SER A 1 -0.46 -13.11 -17.92
C SER A 1 -0.55 -11.59 -17.74
N LYS A 2 -1.39 -10.88 -18.50
CA LYS A 2 -1.49 -9.42 -18.45
C LYS A 2 -2.03 -8.84 -17.13
N GLU A 3 -2.80 -9.65 -16.39
CA GLU A 3 -3.38 -9.34 -15.07
C GLU A 3 -2.49 -9.73 -13.87
N ARG A 4 -1.22 -10.09 -14.10
CA ARG A 4 -0.33 -10.50 -13.00
C ARG A 4 -0.09 -9.32 -12.05
N PRO A 5 0.14 -9.58 -10.75
CA PRO A 5 0.44 -8.53 -9.77
C PRO A 5 1.65 -7.69 -10.17
N LEU A 6 1.69 -6.42 -9.75
CA LEU A 6 2.76 -5.50 -10.10
C LEU A 6 4.13 -6.03 -9.65
N ALA A 7 4.18 -6.67 -8.48
CA ALA A 7 5.40 -7.32 -7.97
C ALA A 7 6.02 -8.32 -8.97
N ARG A 8 5.18 -9.08 -9.69
CA ARG A 8 5.67 -10.05 -10.70
C ARG A 8 6.22 -9.35 -11.93
N VAL A 9 5.65 -8.21 -12.29
CA VAL A 9 6.17 -7.38 -13.39
C VAL A 9 7.51 -6.79 -12.98
N ILE A 10 7.63 -6.17 -11.81
CA ILE A 10 8.88 -5.59 -11.29
C ILE A 10 9.99 -6.65 -11.25
N PHE A 11 9.69 -7.84 -10.75
CA PHE A 11 10.66 -8.94 -10.72
C PHE A 11 11.08 -9.39 -12.13
N ALA A 12 10.12 -9.51 -13.06
CA ALA A 12 10.39 -9.93 -14.43
C ALA A 12 11.17 -8.91 -15.27
N LEU A 13 11.23 -7.64 -14.85
CA LEU A 13 12.09 -6.63 -15.47
C LEU A 13 13.59 -6.88 -15.25
N GLY A 14 13.96 -7.77 -14.30
CA GLY A 14 15.35 -8.18 -14.11
C GLY A 14 16.25 -7.07 -13.58
N ILE A 15 15.70 -6.15 -12.77
CA ILE A 15 16.46 -5.05 -12.18
C ILE A 15 17.53 -5.63 -11.25
N ARG A 16 18.78 -5.19 -11.43
CA ARG A 16 19.92 -5.71 -10.66
C ARG A 16 19.67 -5.53 -9.15
N HIS A 17 19.96 -6.57 -8.38
CA HIS A 17 19.76 -6.62 -6.92
C HIS A 17 18.30 -6.58 -6.45
N VAL A 18 17.31 -6.62 -7.36
CA VAL A 18 15.89 -6.68 -7.01
C VAL A 18 15.40 -8.13 -7.13
N GLY A 19 15.23 -8.78 -5.99
CA GLY A 19 14.62 -10.11 -5.90
C GLY A 19 13.10 -10.07 -5.85
N SER A 20 12.46 -11.24 -5.73
CA SER A 20 11.00 -11.34 -5.61
C SER A 20 10.46 -10.61 -4.38
N GLU A 21 11.15 -10.73 -3.25
CA GLU A 21 10.78 -10.06 -1.99
C GLU A 21 10.87 -8.54 -2.11
N THR A 22 11.99 -8.03 -2.63
CA THR A 22 12.16 -6.59 -2.90
C THR A 22 11.10 -6.08 -3.88
N ALA A 23 10.78 -6.85 -4.91
CA ALA A 23 9.75 -6.49 -5.88
C ALA A 23 8.35 -6.41 -5.24
N GLU A 24 8.02 -7.28 -4.28
CA GLU A 24 6.78 -7.20 -3.50
C GLU A 24 6.72 -5.94 -2.64
N ILE A 25 7.81 -5.61 -1.94
CA ILE A 25 7.90 -4.41 -1.12
C ILE A 25 7.71 -3.15 -1.98
N LEU A 26 8.41 -3.08 -3.12
CA LEU A 26 8.31 -1.97 -4.06
C LEU A 26 6.89 -1.82 -4.63
N ALA A 27 6.26 -2.93 -5.02
CA ALA A 27 4.90 -2.92 -5.54
C ALA A 27 3.90 -2.37 -4.50
N ARG A 28 4.01 -2.80 -3.24
CA ARG A 28 3.15 -2.32 -2.15
C ARG A 28 3.39 -0.86 -1.78
N ARG A 29 4.64 -0.39 -1.88
CA ARG A 29 5.00 0.97 -1.46
C ARG A 29 4.62 2.04 -2.49
N PHE A 30 4.74 1.72 -3.77
CA PHE A 30 4.55 2.69 -4.86
C PHE A 30 3.25 2.49 -5.62
N ASP A 31 2.59 1.33 -5.53
CA ASP A 31 1.33 0.99 -6.21
C ASP A 31 1.33 1.10 -7.75
N SER A 32 2.39 1.61 -8.38
CA SER A 32 2.53 1.70 -9.83
C SER A 32 3.99 1.72 -10.23
N LEU A 33 4.26 1.20 -11.43
CA LEU A 33 5.59 1.25 -12.02
C LEU A 33 6.02 2.69 -12.31
N ASP A 34 5.09 3.59 -12.64
CA ASP A 34 5.38 5.00 -12.90
C ASP A 34 5.78 5.76 -11.64
N LYS A 35 5.10 5.53 -10.51
CA LYS A 35 5.51 6.12 -9.22
C LYS A 35 6.89 5.59 -8.79
N LEU A 36 7.16 4.31 -9.02
CA LEU A 36 8.46 3.72 -8.75
C LEU A 36 9.55 4.35 -9.65
N ALA A 37 9.27 4.52 -10.95
CA ALA A 37 10.20 5.10 -11.91
C ALA A 37 10.56 6.57 -11.59
N ASN A 38 9.63 7.32 -11.01
CA ASN A 38 9.82 8.72 -10.61
C ASN A 38 10.27 8.88 -9.15
N ALA A 39 10.49 7.79 -8.41
CA ALA A 39 10.90 7.86 -7.02
C ALA A 39 12.30 8.48 -6.89
N SER A 40 12.48 9.38 -5.92
CA SER A 40 13.81 9.89 -5.59
C SER A 40 14.64 8.83 -4.86
N ARG A 41 15.96 9.01 -4.88
CA ARG A 41 16.88 8.10 -4.17
C ARG A 41 16.58 8.04 -2.68
N GLU A 42 16.31 9.20 -2.07
CA GLU A 42 15.95 9.33 -0.67
C GLU A 42 14.68 8.54 -0.38
N LYS A 43 13.67 8.64 -1.26
CA LYS A 43 12.40 7.93 -1.08
C LYS A 43 12.55 6.42 -1.16
N LEU A 44 13.45 5.94 -2.01
CA LEU A 44 13.78 4.52 -2.11
C LEU A 44 14.53 4.04 -0.86
N MET A 45 15.44 4.86 -0.32
CA MET A 45 16.22 4.55 0.87
C MET A 45 15.42 4.61 2.19
N GLU A 46 14.23 5.22 2.20
CA GLU A 46 13.30 5.14 3.34
C GLU A 46 12.76 3.72 3.57
N ILE A 47 12.93 2.81 2.59
CA ILE A 47 12.45 1.44 2.69
C ILE A 47 13.56 0.59 3.30
N ASP A 48 13.31 -0.01 4.48
CA ASP A 48 14.32 -0.76 5.26
C ASP A 48 15.10 -1.81 4.45
N ALA A 49 14.46 -2.47 3.49
CA ALA A 49 15.07 -3.49 2.64
C ALA A 49 15.90 -2.92 1.46
N ILE A 50 15.93 -1.61 1.26
CA ILE A 50 16.55 -0.94 0.11
C ILE A 50 17.76 -0.13 0.55
N GLY A 51 18.92 -0.75 0.41
CA GLY A 51 20.21 -0.07 0.54
C GLY A 51 20.58 0.78 -0.67
N PRO A 52 21.68 1.57 -0.58
CA PRO A 52 22.13 2.48 -1.64
C PRO A 52 22.35 1.77 -2.98
N LYS A 53 22.91 0.55 -2.98
CA LYS A 53 23.14 -0.23 -4.22
C LYS A 53 21.85 -0.57 -4.97
N ILE A 54 20.79 -0.89 -4.24
CA ILE A 54 19.48 -1.24 -4.83
C ILE A 54 18.82 0.03 -5.36
N ALA A 55 18.84 1.12 -4.58
CA ALA A 55 18.32 2.41 -5.01
C ALA A 55 19.01 2.92 -6.29
N ASP A 56 20.35 2.86 -6.34
CA ASP A 56 21.12 3.28 -7.51
C ASP A 56 20.81 2.39 -8.73
N SER A 57 20.62 1.08 -8.53
CA SER A 57 20.25 0.15 -9.60
C SER A 57 18.85 0.40 -10.15
N LEU A 58 17.88 0.72 -9.29
CA LEU A 58 16.53 1.11 -9.69
C LEU A 58 16.56 2.40 -10.53
N ILE A 59 17.23 3.44 -10.05
CA ILE A 59 17.34 4.72 -10.77
C ILE A 59 18.04 4.54 -12.11
N ALA A 60 19.16 3.80 -12.14
CA ALA A 60 19.87 3.52 -13.38
C ALA A 60 18.99 2.77 -14.38
N PHE A 61 18.25 1.75 -13.92
CA PHE A 61 17.34 0.97 -14.76
C PHE A 61 16.30 1.84 -15.44
N PHE A 62 15.61 2.72 -14.70
CA PHE A 62 14.56 3.58 -15.25
C PHE A 62 15.09 4.74 -16.11
N ARG A 63 16.37 5.11 -15.99
CA ARG A 63 17.02 6.12 -16.84
C ARG A 63 17.51 5.57 -18.18
N GLU A 64 17.71 4.25 -18.29
CA GLU A 64 18.17 3.58 -19.51
C GLU A 64 17.06 3.62 -20.59
N ALA A 65 17.37 4.17 -21.76
CA ALA A 65 16.40 4.35 -22.84
C ALA A 65 15.81 3.01 -23.34
N GLU A 66 16.61 1.94 -23.38
CA GLU A 66 16.13 0.61 -23.77
C GLU A 66 15.09 0.05 -22.79
N ASN A 67 15.30 0.23 -21.48
CA ASN A 67 14.34 -0.20 -20.46
C ASN A 67 13.03 0.61 -20.55
N GLN A 68 13.13 1.92 -20.82
CA GLN A 68 11.95 2.75 -21.06
C GLN A 68 11.14 2.28 -22.28
N LYS A 69 11.81 1.87 -23.36
CA LYS A 69 11.15 1.27 -24.53
C LYS A 69 10.45 -0.04 -24.17
N ILE A 70 11.08 -0.90 -23.38
CA ILE A 70 10.47 -2.15 -22.90
C ILE A 70 9.20 -1.85 -22.11
N ILE A 71 9.26 -0.93 -21.14
CA ILE A 71 8.11 -0.53 -20.33
C ILE A 71 6.98 0.02 -21.21
N ALA A 72 7.31 0.86 -22.20
CA ALA A 72 6.33 1.40 -23.14
C ALA A 72 5.66 0.29 -23.98
N ARG A 73 6.41 -0.73 -24.40
CA ARG A 73 5.84 -1.91 -25.10
C ARG A 73 4.93 -2.72 -24.20
N LEU A 74 5.30 -2.95 -22.93
CA LEU A 74 4.45 -3.63 -21.96
C LEU A 74 3.14 -2.88 -21.73
N ARG A 75 3.20 -1.55 -21.62
CA ARG A 75 2.01 -0.69 -21.50
C ARG A 75 1.10 -0.82 -22.73
N LYS A 76 1.66 -0.70 -23.93
CA LYS A 76 0.91 -0.88 -25.19
C LYS A 76 0.30 -2.28 -25.33
N ALA A 77 0.95 -3.30 -24.77
CA ALA A 77 0.44 -4.67 -24.76
C ALA A 77 -0.70 -4.89 -23.74
N GLY A 78 -1.02 -3.89 -22.91
CA GLY A 78 -2.05 -3.96 -21.87
C GLY A 78 -1.61 -4.75 -20.64
N VAL A 79 -0.31 -4.80 -20.35
CA VAL A 79 0.18 -5.37 -19.09
C VAL A 79 -0.20 -4.43 -17.95
N ARG A 80 -0.70 -5.00 -16.86
CA ARG A 80 -1.01 -4.26 -15.64
C ARG A 80 0.27 -3.74 -14.99
N LEU A 81 0.51 -2.43 -15.10
CA LEU A 81 1.66 -1.73 -14.50
C LEU A 81 1.30 -0.98 -13.20
N GLU A 82 0.08 -1.18 -12.72
CA GLU A 82 -0.45 -0.54 -11.51
C GLU A 82 -1.14 -1.59 -10.66
N GLU A 83 -0.77 -1.63 -9.39
CA GLU A 83 -1.56 -2.27 -8.36
C GLU A 83 -2.68 -1.26 -8.03
N LYS A 84 -3.95 -1.70 -8.05
CA LYS A 84 -4.94 -0.89 -7.36
C LYS A 84 -4.49 -1.03 -5.92
N ALA A 85 -4.13 0.08 -5.27
CA ALA A 85 -3.93 0.08 -3.84
C ALA A 85 -5.07 -0.77 -3.29
N LYS A 86 -4.74 -1.83 -2.56
CA LYS A 86 -5.71 -2.31 -1.59
C LYS A 86 -5.85 -1.12 -0.64
N THR A 87 -6.71 -0.15 -1.00
CA THR A 87 -7.80 0.16 -0.10
C THR A 87 -8.36 -1.21 0.16
N GLU A 88 -7.84 -1.77 1.23
CA GLU A 88 -8.51 -2.75 1.99
C GLU A 88 -9.98 -2.33 1.91
N ASN A 89 -10.75 -2.99 1.04
CA ASN A 89 -12.21 -2.99 1.08
C ASN A 89 -12.61 -3.72 2.36
N LEU A 90 -11.94 -3.38 3.45
CA LEU A 90 -12.36 -3.71 4.76
C LEU A 90 -13.62 -2.87 4.94
N PRO A 91 -14.67 -3.49 5.49
CA PRO A 91 -16.00 -2.91 5.52
C PRO A 91 -16.05 -1.55 6.21
N LEU A 92 -15.04 -1.21 7.02
CA LEU A 92 -14.97 0.01 7.80
C LEU A 92 -13.92 1.02 7.28
N ALA A 93 -13.33 0.80 6.11
CA ALA A 93 -12.30 1.67 5.55
C ALA A 93 -12.74 3.14 5.49
N GLY A 94 -12.03 4.02 6.21
CA GLY A 94 -12.31 5.46 6.25
C GLY A 94 -13.49 5.87 7.13
N LEU A 95 -14.15 4.92 7.81
CA LEU A 95 -15.20 5.22 8.77
C LEU A 95 -14.61 5.49 10.16
N GLU A 96 -15.08 6.56 10.79
CA GLU A 96 -14.72 6.91 12.16
C GLU A 96 -15.83 6.46 13.12
N PHE A 97 -15.46 5.66 14.11
CA PHE A 97 -16.31 5.12 15.16
C PHE A 97 -16.03 5.83 16.48
N VAL A 98 -17.07 6.12 17.25
CA VAL A 98 -16.93 6.53 18.65
C VAL A 98 -17.59 5.48 19.52
N ILE A 99 -16.92 5.06 20.58
CA ILE A 99 -17.44 4.06 21.52
C ILE A 99 -17.73 4.76 22.85
N THR A 100 -18.98 4.72 23.30
CA THR A 100 -19.42 5.30 24.58
C THR A 100 -19.94 4.22 25.51
N GLY A 101 -19.66 4.33 26.81
CA GLY A 101 -20.10 3.35 27.82
C GLY A 101 -19.32 2.04 27.78
N ARG A 102 -19.80 1.03 28.54
CA ARG A 102 -19.20 -0.31 28.60
C ARG A 102 -19.88 -1.21 27.58
N LEU A 103 -19.12 -1.80 26.66
CA LEU A 103 -19.61 -2.82 25.74
C LEU A 103 -19.75 -4.16 26.49
N GLU A 104 -20.86 -4.88 26.29
CA GLU A 104 -21.12 -6.16 26.98
C GLU A 104 -20.34 -7.33 26.37
N ALA A 105 -20.13 -7.31 25.04
CA ALA A 105 -19.54 -8.41 24.29
C ALA A 105 -18.00 -8.30 24.13
N PHE A 106 -17.43 -7.10 24.26
CA PHE A 106 -16.01 -6.83 24.05
C PHE A 106 -15.53 -5.76 25.04
N SER A 107 -14.27 -5.80 25.43
CA SER A 107 -13.65 -4.61 26.03
C SER A 107 -13.55 -3.50 24.97
N ARG A 108 -13.52 -2.24 25.42
CA ARG A 108 -13.31 -1.09 24.52
C ARG A 108 -12.07 -1.28 23.63
N GLN A 109 -10.98 -1.77 24.22
CA GLN A 109 -9.71 -1.96 23.53
C GLN A 109 -9.77 -3.06 22.46
N GLU A 110 -10.53 -4.14 22.71
CA GLU A 110 -10.78 -5.18 21.70
C GLU A 110 -11.65 -4.65 20.55
N ALA A 111 -12.68 -3.86 20.86
CA ALA A 111 -13.52 -3.23 19.85
C ALA A 111 -12.70 -2.25 18.97
N GLU A 112 -11.85 -1.42 19.56
CA GLU A 112 -10.95 -0.53 18.81
C GLU A 112 -9.98 -1.30 17.91
N THR A 113 -9.45 -2.42 18.40
CA THR A 113 -8.54 -3.28 17.64
C THR A 113 -9.26 -3.88 16.43
N ARG A 114 -10.46 -4.45 16.62
CA ARG A 114 -11.27 -4.99 15.53
C ARG A 114 -11.69 -3.93 14.52
N ILE A 115 -12.03 -2.72 14.96
CA ILE A 115 -12.37 -1.60 14.07
C ILE A 115 -11.16 -1.23 13.20
N LYS A 116 -9.96 -1.18 13.79
CA LYS A 116 -8.70 -0.92 13.07
C LYS A 116 -8.37 -2.05 12.09
N GLU A 117 -8.53 -3.31 12.49
CA GLU A 117 -8.36 -4.49 11.62
C GLU A 117 -9.34 -4.51 10.45
N LEU A 118 -10.49 -3.84 10.59
CA LEU A 118 -11.48 -3.64 9.54
C LEU A 118 -11.36 -2.27 8.84
N GLY A 119 -10.23 -1.57 9.01
CA GLY A 119 -9.89 -0.34 8.27
C GLY A 119 -10.56 0.93 8.79
N GLY A 120 -11.31 0.83 9.89
CA GLY A 120 -11.94 1.94 10.57
C GLY A 120 -11.02 2.60 11.60
N THR A 121 -11.40 3.79 12.05
CA THR A 121 -10.72 4.51 13.12
C THR A 121 -11.65 4.66 14.32
N ALA A 122 -11.23 4.25 15.51
CA ALA A 122 -11.99 4.50 16.73
C ALA A 122 -11.47 5.76 17.46
N LYS A 123 -12.37 6.61 17.94
CA LYS A 123 -12.08 7.85 18.69
C LYS A 123 -12.98 8.00 19.91
N ASP A 124 -12.58 8.91 20.79
CA ASP A 124 -13.21 9.13 22.09
C ASP A 124 -14.18 10.32 22.09
N ASN A 125 -14.27 11.02 20.96
CA ASN A 125 -15.06 12.24 20.83
C ASN A 125 -15.81 12.26 19.51
N VAL A 126 -17.06 12.69 19.55
CA VAL A 126 -17.91 12.81 18.36
C VAL A 126 -17.50 14.06 17.58
N THR A 127 -17.08 13.85 16.34
CA THR A 127 -16.74 14.91 15.40
C THR A 127 -17.73 14.92 14.23
N ARG A 128 -17.72 15.97 13.41
CA ARG A 128 -18.46 15.99 12.13
C ARG A 128 -18.05 14.86 11.17
N LYS A 129 -16.92 14.19 11.43
CA LYS A 129 -16.39 13.07 10.63
C LYS A 129 -16.76 11.71 11.22
N THR A 130 -17.34 11.65 12.42
CA THR A 130 -17.79 10.40 13.03
C THR A 130 -18.93 9.81 12.21
N ALA A 131 -18.72 8.61 11.67
CA ALA A 131 -19.70 7.90 10.88
C ALA A 131 -20.65 7.06 11.74
N TYR A 132 -20.16 6.52 12.85
CA TYR A 132 -20.95 5.64 13.74
C TYR A 132 -20.63 5.90 15.21
N LEU A 133 -21.68 5.90 16.04
CA LEU A 133 -21.58 5.93 17.50
C LEU A 133 -22.04 4.57 18.03
N VAL A 134 -21.14 3.85 18.70
CA VAL A 134 -21.41 2.56 19.34
C VAL A 134 -21.72 2.83 20.80
N VAL A 135 -22.98 2.65 21.18
CA VAL A 135 -23.48 2.91 22.53
C VAL A 135 -23.47 1.62 23.35
N GLY A 136 -22.68 1.60 24.43
CA GLY A 136 -22.66 0.55 25.44
C GLY A 136 -23.62 0.83 26.61
N ALA A 137 -23.63 -0.07 27.59
CA ALA A 137 -24.43 0.06 28.81
C ALA A 137 -23.88 1.17 29.72
N ASP A 138 -24.80 1.89 30.38
CA ASP A 138 -24.59 3.12 31.16
C ASP A 138 -23.84 4.23 30.38
N PRO A 139 -24.57 5.00 29.54
CA PRO A 139 -24.01 6.13 28.79
C PRO A 139 -23.68 7.36 29.65
#